data_AF-A0A1J9QBX2-F1
#
_entry.id   AF-A0A1J9QBX2-F1
#
_cell.length_a   1.000
_cell.length_b   1.000
_cell.length_c   1.000
_cell.angle_alpha   90.00
_cell.angle_beta   90.00
_cell.angle_gamma   90.00
#
_symmetry.space_group_name_H-M   'P 1'
#
loop_
_entity.id
_entity.type
_entity.pdbx_description
1 polymer ?
#
loop_
_entity_poly.entity_id
_entity_poly.type
_entity_poly.pdbx_seq_one_letter_code
_entity_poly.pdbx_strand_id
1 'polypeptide(L)'
;MVLLTSLCRLMLLGLASAQIIKKPLVKTVRDFDPVFDTSLLAPQKYTYKKWTAAEINQGLPTDGTWAGSYYDKESRHYCKDDFSVYNVTYADCPEPWLIGHCAKAEMNREDTFNLLGRLPSSARGVISDLLNAYIEPGLSFRWYNKHSTQFGGRFRPADGLKAVLTALWVGGPGVPYDPFVKAVATDTCVGDEAAAKSLEKDGTYGNAVEAGLAVAAYLKLVKSKPPFDASCMSNQLKVLGAILDERWDAPGKCPNKIPPVLEKYKSVLFSKGIEVLNPDPVPGSGAAEIVQWDKADGYPEFCWNEARAKRSNEDSRVRCEPSRLNIYNVTYSDCLDQDPWVLCHCSDAQQSLDQMISRVGKLPPGLRSNMVHLVAFEHNSVGGATVIPWNMVMVFGEAQDSVYMHEASHCIDQGFYNSETFQQAKALDSCWPTHYSKSGDMELFAELGVLYLYDRSGKTLKQRGYDPACLANGLKALDEYVGLDFQRNGSKCFKRKPNSKVIYPSEAQILSPEPYISEAVIEDFSAPDDVSSQFSTNSVWGTYPREIHGQQV
;
A
#
# COMPACT_ATOMS: atom_id res chain seq x y z
N MET A 1 43.19 -17.65 -35.55
CA MET A 1 42.09 -16.74 -35.15
C MET A 1 41.01 -17.57 -34.52
N VAL A 2 41.05 -17.66 -33.19
CA VAL A 2 40.17 -18.45 -32.34
C VAL A 2 39.42 -17.46 -31.44
N LEU A 3 38.23 -17.85 -30.98
CA LEU A 3 37.40 -17.22 -29.94
C LEU A 3 36.61 -15.96 -30.35
N LEU A 4 35.34 -16.14 -30.73
CA LEU A 4 34.25 -15.20 -30.39
C LEU A 4 32.83 -15.73 -30.66
N THR A 5 32.57 -17.03 -30.52
CA THR A 5 31.22 -17.61 -30.73
C THR A 5 30.61 -18.37 -29.55
N SER A 6 31.26 -18.42 -28.38
CA SER A 6 30.69 -19.07 -27.18
C SER A 6 30.08 -18.12 -26.13
N LEU A 7 30.20 -16.81 -26.28
CA LEU A 7 29.68 -15.84 -25.28
C LEU A 7 28.20 -15.47 -25.48
N CYS A 8 27.59 -15.82 -26.61
CA CYS A 8 26.22 -15.40 -26.95
C CYS A 8 25.13 -16.41 -26.53
N ARG A 9 25.49 -17.59 -25.99
CA ARG A 9 24.51 -18.56 -25.44
C ARG A 9 24.31 -18.46 -23.92
N LEU A 10 25.06 -17.60 -23.23
CA LEU A 10 24.94 -17.41 -21.77
C LEU A 10 24.05 -16.23 -21.36
N MET A 11 23.64 -15.36 -22.29
CA MET A 11 22.72 -14.25 -21.99
C MET A 11 21.23 -14.56 -22.27
N LEU A 12 20.91 -15.76 -22.75
CA LEU A 12 19.53 -16.24 -22.99
C LEU A 12 18.98 -17.16 -21.89
N LEU A 13 19.63 -17.19 -20.72
CA LEU A 13 19.18 -17.92 -19.51
C LEU A 13 18.77 -16.98 -18.36
N GLY A 14 18.67 -15.68 -18.60
CA GLY A 14 18.21 -14.72 -17.60
C GLY A 14 16.69 -14.72 -17.49
N LEU A 15 16.20 -15.06 -16.29
CA LEU A 15 14.79 -15.12 -15.83
C LEU A 15 14.12 -16.51 -15.81
N ALA A 16 14.90 -17.59 -15.75
CA ALA A 16 14.47 -18.71 -14.90
C ALA A 16 14.88 -18.32 -13.47
N SER A 17 13.92 -17.95 -12.61
CA SER A 17 14.15 -18.01 -11.17
C SER A 17 14.66 -19.41 -10.88
N ALA A 18 15.95 -19.55 -10.53
CA ALA A 18 16.50 -20.86 -10.21
C ALA A 18 15.77 -21.36 -8.97
N GLN A 19 14.86 -22.32 -9.15
CA GLN A 19 14.08 -22.90 -8.06
C GLN A 19 15.03 -23.34 -6.96
N ILE A 20 14.87 -22.78 -5.75
CA ILE A 20 15.75 -23.06 -4.63
C ILE A 20 15.20 -24.29 -3.92
N ILE A 21 15.63 -25.47 -4.38
CA ILE A 21 15.16 -26.74 -3.82
C ILE A 21 15.93 -27.04 -2.53
N LYS A 22 15.21 -27.08 -1.40
CA LYS A 22 15.74 -27.45 -0.07
C LYS A 22 14.87 -28.52 0.57
N LYS A 23 15.47 -29.40 1.36
CA LYS A 23 14.71 -30.39 2.15
C LYS A 23 14.11 -29.73 3.39
N PRO A 24 12.91 -30.12 3.84
CA PRO A 24 12.40 -29.70 5.13
C PRO A 24 13.10 -30.48 6.27
N LEU A 25 13.44 -29.81 7.38
CA LEU A 25 13.99 -30.44 8.58
C LEU A 25 12.90 -31.21 9.34
N VAL A 26 11.75 -30.58 9.55
CA VAL A 26 10.54 -31.18 10.13
C VAL A 26 9.34 -30.95 9.22
N LYS A 27 8.24 -31.66 9.47
CA LYS A 27 6.99 -31.45 8.72
C LYS A 27 6.44 -30.03 8.92
N THR A 28 6.36 -29.61 10.18
CA THR A 28 5.95 -28.26 10.56
C THR A 28 6.57 -27.87 11.89
N VAL A 29 7.03 -26.62 12.01
CA VAL A 29 7.51 -26.08 13.29
C VAL A 29 6.39 -25.82 14.30
N ARG A 30 5.11 -25.89 13.89
CA ARG A 30 3.95 -25.76 14.79
C ARG A 30 3.87 -26.90 15.81
N ASP A 31 4.45 -28.06 15.49
CA ASP A 31 4.52 -29.20 16.41
C ASP A 31 5.37 -28.91 17.66
N PHE A 32 6.16 -27.82 17.65
CA PHE A 32 6.96 -27.39 18.79
C PHE A 32 6.14 -26.67 19.88
N ASP A 33 4.94 -26.20 19.56
CA ASP A 33 4.17 -25.31 20.45
C ASP A 33 3.89 -25.90 21.85
N PRO A 34 3.48 -27.18 22.01
CA PRO A 34 3.26 -27.75 23.34
C PRO A 34 4.54 -27.79 24.19
N VAL A 35 5.70 -27.95 23.53
CA VAL A 35 7.00 -27.97 24.21
C VAL A 35 7.43 -26.56 24.58
N PHE A 36 7.17 -25.57 23.71
CA PHE A 36 7.36 -24.16 24.06
C PHE A 36 6.50 -23.72 25.23
N ASP A 37 5.21 -24.10 25.23
CA ASP A 37 4.26 -23.74 26.30
C ASP A 37 4.77 -24.18 27.68
N THR A 38 5.44 -25.34 27.76
CA THR A 38 5.99 -25.89 28.99
C THR A 38 7.41 -25.42 29.31
N SER A 39 8.15 -24.92 28.32
CA SER A 39 9.53 -24.44 28.47
C SER A 39 9.63 -22.95 28.78
N LEU A 40 8.60 -22.16 28.45
CA LEU A 40 8.55 -20.73 28.76
C LEU A 40 8.44 -20.49 30.26
N LEU A 41 9.03 -19.38 30.72
CA LEU A 41 9.01 -19.00 32.13
C LEU A 41 7.58 -18.69 32.59
N ALA A 42 7.37 -18.71 33.91
CA ALA A 42 6.17 -18.12 34.49
C ALA A 42 6.09 -16.62 34.15
N PRO A 43 4.89 -16.05 33.97
CA PRO A 43 4.76 -14.63 33.68
C PRO A 43 5.41 -13.75 34.76
N GLN A 44 6.14 -12.72 34.34
CA GLN A 44 6.65 -11.68 35.22
C GLN A 44 5.49 -11.01 35.96
N LYS A 45 5.71 -10.66 37.23
CA LYS A 45 4.80 -9.76 37.94
C LYS A 45 4.75 -8.42 37.21
N TYR A 46 3.60 -7.77 37.23
CA TYR A 46 3.42 -6.47 36.57
C TYR A 46 2.52 -5.54 37.38
N THR A 47 2.61 -4.26 37.04
CA THR A 47 1.64 -3.22 37.40
C THR A 47 1.07 -2.61 36.12
N TYR A 48 -0.09 -1.97 36.19
CA TYR A 48 -0.63 -1.30 35.01
C TYR A 48 -1.38 -0.03 35.36
N LYS A 49 -1.40 0.91 34.40
CA LYS A 49 -2.27 2.10 34.41
C LYS A 49 -3.17 2.04 33.18
N LYS A 50 -4.48 2.04 33.39
CA LYS A 50 -5.46 2.18 32.31
C LYS A 50 -5.44 3.62 31.78
N TRP A 51 -5.44 3.78 30.46
CA TRP A 51 -5.57 5.07 29.80
C TRP A 51 -6.98 5.64 29.96
N THR A 52 -7.05 6.95 30.07
CA THR A 52 -8.26 7.76 30.01
C THR A 52 -8.70 7.95 28.56
N ALA A 53 -9.96 8.35 28.35
CA ALA A 53 -10.45 8.73 27.02
C ALA A 53 -9.63 9.87 26.40
N ALA A 54 -9.12 10.80 27.21
CA ALA A 54 -8.26 11.88 26.75
C ALA A 54 -6.91 11.37 26.23
N GLU A 55 -6.29 10.40 26.90
CA GLU A 55 -5.05 9.74 26.44
C GLU A 55 -5.31 8.97 25.13
N ILE A 56 -6.41 8.23 25.00
CA ILE A 56 -6.77 7.54 23.74
C ILE A 56 -6.97 8.52 22.58
N ASN A 57 -7.61 9.67 22.86
CA ASN A 57 -7.85 10.71 21.85
C ASN A 57 -6.57 11.41 21.36
N GLN A 58 -5.44 11.28 22.08
CA GLN A 58 -4.15 11.77 21.61
C GLN A 58 -3.57 10.87 20.50
N GLY A 59 -3.98 9.61 20.46
CA GLY A 59 -3.64 8.68 19.38
C GLY A 59 -3.63 7.23 19.85
N LEU A 60 -3.73 6.32 18.88
CA LEU A 60 -3.49 4.88 19.06
C LEU A 60 -2.36 4.45 18.12
N PRO A 61 -1.78 3.26 18.30
CA PRO A 61 -0.87 2.70 17.31
C PRO A 61 -1.50 2.69 15.91
N THR A 62 -0.66 2.91 14.90
CA THR A 62 -1.06 3.28 13.52
C THR A 62 -1.74 2.16 12.74
N ASP A 63 -1.81 0.96 13.31
CA ASP A 63 -2.36 -0.20 12.62
C ASP A 63 -3.91 -0.13 12.49
N GLY A 64 -4.41 -0.61 11.35
CA GLY A 64 -5.83 -0.66 11.03
C GLY A 64 -6.68 -1.37 12.09
N THR A 65 -6.18 -2.41 12.76
CA THR A 65 -6.95 -3.13 13.79
C THR A 65 -7.12 -2.30 15.06
N TRP A 66 -6.11 -1.51 15.45
CA TRP A 66 -6.22 -0.59 16.59
C TRP A 66 -7.30 0.47 16.35
N ALA A 67 -7.25 1.08 15.18
CA ALA A 67 -8.25 2.03 14.73
C ALA A 67 -9.64 1.38 14.62
N GLY A 68 -9.71 0.20 14.00
CA GLY A 68 -10.91 -0.61 13.82
C GLY A 68 -11.59 -0.97 15.14
N SER A 69 -10.81 -1.33 16.16
CA SER A 69 -11.35 -1.72 17.46
C SER A 69 -11.99 -0.57 18.23
N TYR A 70 -11.54 0.67 18.06
CA TYR A 70 -12.03 1.79 18.89
C TYR A 70 -12.88 2.80 18.13
N TYR A 71 -12.54 3.10 16.88
CA TYR A 71 -13.14 4.23 16.17
C TYR A 71 -14.14 3.84 15.08
N ASP A 72 -13.91 2.72 14.39
CA ASP A 72 -14.71 2.32 13.23
C ASP A 72 -15.82 1.31 13.59
N LYS A 73 -17.07 1.79 13.60
CA LYS A 73 -18.26 0.98 13.93
C LYS A 73 -18.55 -0.13 12.92
N GLU A 74 -18.04 -0.02 11.70
CA GLU A 74 -18.25 -1.02 10.64
C GLU A 74 -17.17 -2.10 10.68
N SER A 75 -16.08 -1.86 11.41
CA SER A 75 -15.03 -2.85 11.61
C SER A 75 -15.56 -4.08 12.34
N ARG A 76 -15.24 -5.27 11.82
CA ARG A 76 -15.48 -6.54 12.52
C ARG A 76 -14.80 -6.63 13.89
N HIS A 77 -13.77 -5.81 14.13
CA HIS A 77 -13.02 -5.77 15.38
C HIS A 77 -13.58 -4.74 16.37
N TYR A 78 -14.64 -4.01 16.00
CA TYR A 78 -15.18 -2.90 16.78
C TYR A 78 -15.59 -3.31 18.19
N CYS A 79 -15.04 -2.60 19.18
CA CYS A 79 -15.18 -2.92 20.59
C CYS A 79 -15.15 -1.67 21.49
N LYS A 80 -15.44 -0.48 20.97
CA LYS A 80 -15.23 0.81 21.66
C LYS A 80 -15.66 0.84 23.13
N ASP A 81 -16.88 0.37 23.43
CA ASP A 81 -17.46 0.44 24.78
C ASP A 81 -16.79 -0.53 25.78
N ASP A 82 -16.17 -1.58 25.26
CA ASP A 82 -15.46 -2.64 26.01
C ASP A 82 -13.94 -2.56 25.82
N PHE A 83 -13.47 -1.53 25.12
CA PHE A 83 -12.07 -1.35 24.76
C PHE A 83 -11.32 -0.66 25.89
N SER A 84 -10.12 -1.15 26.18
CA SER A 84 -9.24 -0.55 27.18
C SER A 84 -7.80 -0.58 26.70
N VAL A 85 -7.10 0.53 26.94
CA VAL A 85 -5.67 0.66 26.67
C VAL A 85 -4.93 0.78 28.00
N TYR A 86 -3.79 0.11 28.11
CA TYR A 86 -3.03 0.01 29.35
C TYR A 86 -1.56 0.29 29.09
N ASN A 87 -0.94 1.05 30.00
CA ASN A 87 0.50 1.01 30.19
C ASN A 87 0.81 -0.11 31.19
N VAL A 88 1.44 -1.19 30.73
CA VAL A 88 1.77 -2.36 31.55
C VAL A 88 3.27 -2.42 31.80
N THR A 89 3.68 -2.34 33.07
CA THR A 89 5.08 -2.35 33.50
C THR A 89 5.40 -3.67 34.19
N TYR A 90 6.31 -4.46 33.63
CA TYR A 90 6.77 -5.73 34.21
C TYR A 90 7.89 -5.52 35.23
N ALA A 91 8.00 -6.40 36.23
CA ALA A 91 8.92 -6.22 37.35
C ALA A 91 10.41 -6.18 36.94
N ASP A 92 10.75 -6.79 35.80
CA ASP A 92 12.09 -6.83 35.23
C ASP A 92 12.40 -5.68 34.27
N CYS A 93 11.45 -4.76 34.04
CA CYS A 93 11.59 -3.63 33.14
C CYS A 93 10.73 -2.43 33.61
N PRO A 94 11.32 -1.30 34.05
CA PRO A 94 10.57 -0.15 34.55
C PRO A 94 9.76 0.60 33.48
N GLU A 95 10.06 0.39 32.20
CA GLU A 95 9.31 1.04 31.13
C GLU A 95 8.03 0.27 30.77
N PRO A 96 6.89 0.95 30.58
CA PRO A 96 5.63 0.29 30.25
C PRO A 96 5.53 -0.10 28.76
N TRP A 97 4.85 -1.21 28.49
CA TRP A 97 4.33 -1.57 27.18
C TRP A 97 2.90 -1.08 27.02
N LEU A 98 2.55 -0.66 25.81
CA LEU A 98 1.19 -0.27 25.47
C LEU A 98 0.39 -1.52 25.08
N ILE A 99 -0.66 -1.83 25.84
CA ILE A 99 -1.50 -3.01 25.57
C ILE A 99 -2.96 -2.60 25.42
N GLY A 100 -3.54 -2.87 24.26
CA GLY A 100 -4.95 -2.74 23.94
C GLY A 100 -5.66 -4.06 24.19
N HIS A 101 -6.85 -4.01 24.79
CA HIS A 101 -7.65 -5.19 25.03
C HIS A 101 -9.13 -4.86 24.91
N CYS A 102 -9.82 -5.66 24.10
CA CYS A 102 -11.26 -5.70 24.03
C CYS A 102 -11.80 -6.72 25.04
N ALA A 103 -12.70 -6.31 25.95
CA ALA A 103 -13.27 -7.23 26.94
C ALA A 103 -14.16 -8.34 26.33
N LYS A 104 -14.57 -8.19 25.06
CA LYS A 104 -15.27 -9.23 24.29
C LYS A 104 -14.33 -10.22 23.59
N ALA A 105 -13.01 -10.00 23.63
CA ALA A 105 -12.05 -10.94 23.05
C ALA A 105 -12.07 -12.28 23.79
N GLU A 106 -11.73 -13.36 23.08
CA GLU A 106 -11.78 -14.72 23.66
C GLU A 106 -10.77 -14.90 24.80
N MET A 107 -9.57 -14.33 24.67
CA MET A 107 -8.61 -14.27 25.76
C MET A 107 -8.97 -13.12 26.71
N ASN A 108 -8.92 -13.37 28.01
CA ASN A 108 -9.05 -12.30 29.00
C ASN A 108 -7.80 -11.39 29.01
N ARG A 109 -7.93 -10.23 29.66
CA ARG A 109 -6.84 -9.24 29.79
C ARG A 109 -5.58 -9.83 30.43
N GLU A 110 -5.74 -10.69 31.43
CA GLU A 110 -4.65 -11.23 32.23
C GLU A 110 -3.81 -12.18 31.38
N ASP A 111 -4.46 -13.02 30.57
CA ASP A 111 -3.82 -13.87 29.57
C ASP A 111 -3.12 -13.04 28.49
N THR A 112 -3.70 -11.90 28.10
CA THR A 112 -3.07 -10.96 27.15
C THR A 112 -1.77 -10.39 27.71
N PHE A 113 -1.77 -9.93 28.96
CA PHE A 113 -0.55 -9.44 29.62
C PHE A 113 0.48 -10.57 29.80
N ASN A 114 0.01 -11.78 30.12
CA ASN A 114 0.88 -12.93 30.33
C ASN A 114 1.61 -13.37 29.05
N LEU A 115 1.08 -13.12 27.84
CA LEU A 115 1.78 -13.44 26.58
C LEU A 115 3.16 -12.77 26.52
N LEU A 116 3.22 -11.47 26.82
CA LEU A 116 4.50 -10.75 26.92
C LEU A 116 5.23 -11.12 28.22
N GLY A 117 4.52 -11.19 29.34
CA GLY A 117 5.10 -11.42 30.66
C GLY A 117 5.95 -12.69 30.76
N ARG A 118 5.74 -13.71 29.92
CA ARG A 118 6.51 -14.97 29.92
C ARG A 118 7.87 -14.89 29.23
N LEU A 119 8.13 -13.82 28.50
CA LEU A 119 9.36 -13.63 27.71
C LEU A 119 10.44 -12.90 28.54
N PRO A 120 11.71 -12.88 28.16
CA PRO A 120 12.69 -11.98 28.75
C PRO A 120 12.42 -10.51 28.38
N SER A 121 12.89 -9.55 29.19
CA SER A 121 12.67 -8.11 28.94
C SER A 121 13.26 -7.63 27.61
N SER A 122 14.46 -8.09 27.25
CA SER A 122 15.11 -7.78 25.96
C SER A 122 14.34 -8.36 24.76
N ALA A 123 13.82 -9.58 24.89
CA ALA A 123 12.98 -10.22 23.88
C ALA A 123 11.64 -9.48 23.70
N ARG A 124 10.96 -9.09 24.80
CA ARG A 124 9.75 -8.25 24.73
C ARG A 124 10.01 -6.87 24.12
N GLY A 125 11.22 -6.33 24.27
CA GLY A 125 11.56 -4.96 23.87
C GLY A 125 11.36 -4.68 22.37
N VAL A 126 11.35 -5.72 21.53
CA VAL A 126 11.10 -5.60 20.08
C VAL A 126 9.63 -5.35 19.74
N ILE A 127 8.72 -5.56 20.70
CA ILE A 127 7.30 -5.27 20.56
C ILE A 127 7.03 -3.91 21.22
N SER A 128 6.54 -2.95 20.44
CA SER A 128 6.19 -1.61 20.93
C SER A 128 4.83 -1.60 21.62
N ASP A 129 3.88 -2.34 21.03
CA ASP A 129 2.50 -2.42 21.46
C ASP A 129 1.88 -3.77 21.11
N LEU A 130 0.87 -4.13 21.90
CA LEU A 130 0.12 -5.38 21.78
C LEU A 130 -1.38 -5.09 21.79
N LEU A 131 -2.12 -5.61 20.82
CA LEU A 131 -3.58 -5.58 20.81
C LEU A 131 -4.16 -6.99 20.90
N ASN A 132 -5.12 -7.19 21.79
CA ASN A 132 -6.04 -8.31 21.75
C ASN A 132 -7.43 -7.80 21.35
N ALA A 133 -7.75 -7.95 20.07
CA ALA A 133 -8.96 -7.46 19.44
C ALA A 133 -10.10 -8.48 19.53
N TYR A 134 -11.34 -8.00 19.39
CA TYR A 134 -12.48 -8.86 19.17
C TYR A 134 -12.41 -9.52 17.79
N ILE A 135 -12.79 -10.79 17.74
CA ILE A 135 -13.11 -11.50 16.50
C ILE A 135 -14.22 -12.49 16.83
N GLU A 136 -14.97 -12.90 15.80
CA GLU A 136 -16.06 -13.85 15.92
C GLU A 136 -15.58 -15.20 16.50
N PRO A 137 -16.41 -15.87 17.32
CA PRO A 137 -16.06 -17.14 17.93
C PRO A 137 -15.62 -18.20 16.91
N GLY A 138 -14.54 -18.92 17.22
CA GLY A 138 -13.98 -19.98 16.36
C GLY A 138 -13.01 -19.48 15.29
N LEU A 139 -12.83 -18.16 15.16
CA LEU A 139 -11.78 -17.58 14.33
C LEU A 139 -10.58 -17.18 15.18
N SER A 140 -9.39 -17.21 14.59
CA SER A 140 -8.20 -16.64 15.19
C SER A 140 -7.37 -15.89 14.16
N PHE A 141 -6.71 -14.83 14.57
CA PHE A 141 -5.75 -14.14 13.71
C PHE A 141 -4.57 -13.64 14.52
N ARG A 142 -3.44 -13.58 13.84
CA ARG A 142 -2.27 -12.90 14.35
C ARG A 142 -1.73 -12.01 13.26
N TRP A 143 -1.53 -10.75 13.63
CA TRP A 143 -1.10 -9.73 12.71
C TRP A 143 0.06 -8.94 13.29
N TYR A 144 0.94 -8.48 12.41
CA TYR A 144 2.15 -7.78 12.78
C TYR A 144 2.38 -6.64 11.81
N ASN A 145 2.65 -5.46 12.34
CA ASN A 145 3.09 -4.33 11.56
C ASN A 145 4.30 -3.71 12.28
N LYS A 146 5.49 -4.00 11.74
CA LYS A 146 6.78 -3.65 12.34
C LYS A 146 6.87 -4.17 13.79
N HIS A 147 6.76 -3.27 14.77
CA HIS A 147 6.85 -3.56 16.21
C HIS A 147 5.48 -3.70 16.89
N SER A 148 4.39 -3.42 16.18
CA SER A 148 3.02 -3.63 16.65
C SER A 148 2.61 -5.07 16.44
N THR A 149 2.06 -5.71 17.49
CA THR A 149 1.55 -7.08 17.43
C THR A 149 0.07 -7.10 17.78
N GLN A 150 -0.72 -7.83 17.01
CA GLN A 150 -2.16 -7.97 17.24
C GLN A 150 -2.59 -9.43 17.21
N PHE A 151 -3.56 -9.74 18.06
CA PHE A 151 -4.16 -11.04 18.24
C PHE A 151 -5.68 -10.91 18.27
N GLY A 152 -6.39 -11.94 17.82
CA GLY A 152 -7.79 -12.16 18.15
C GLY A 152 -8.13 -13.64 18.12
N GLY A 153 -8.99 -14.09 19.03
CA GLY A 153 -9.28 -15.52 19.26
C GLY A 153 -8.42 -16.12 20.37
N ARG A 154 -8.31 -17.46 20.39
CA ARG A 154 -7.58 -18.20 21.42
C ARG A 154 -6.10 -18.37 21.11
N PHE A 155 -5.24 -17.93 22.02
CA PHE A 155 -3.79 -18.16 21.95
C PHE A 155 -3.24 -18.86 23.18
N ARG A 156 -2.06 -19.45 22.98
CA ARG A 156 -1.25 -20.18 23.96
C ARG A 156 0.02 -19.38 24.28
N PRO A 157 0.73 -19.69 25.38
CA PRO A 157 2.01 -19.06 25.71
C PRO A 157 3.02 -19.02 24.56
N ALA A 158 3.15 -20.09 23.76
CA ALA A 158 4.04 -20.17 22.61
C ALA A 158 3.76 -19.10 21.55
N ASP A 159 2.54 -18.57 21.50
CA ASP A 159 2.16 -17.55 20.53
C ASP A 159 2.77 -16.18 20.86
N GLY A 160 3.05 -15.91 22.14
CA GLY A 160 3.84 -14.75 22.56
C GLY A 160 5.30 -14.84 22.11
N LEU A 161 5.91 -16.03 22.19
CA LEU A 161 7.26 -16.28 21.66
C LEU A 161 7.27 -16.05 20.14
N LYS A 162 6.36 -16.69 19.41
CA LYS A 162 6.25 -16.53 17.97
C LYS A 162 6.05 -15.06 17.56
N ALA A 163 5.31 -14.29 18.35
CA ALA A 163 5.17 -12.86 18.08
C ALA A 163 6.48 -12.10 18.13
N VAL A 164 7.33 -12.38 19.13
CA VAL A 164 8.69 -11.81 19.17
C VAL A 164 9.52 -12.29 17.98
N LEU A 165 9.44 -13.57 17.61
CA LEU A 165 10.19 -14.10 16.46
C LEU A 165 9.80 -13.40 15.15
N THR A 166 8.51 -13.17 14.92
CA THR A 166 8.04 -12.42 13.75
C THR A 166 8.46 -10.95 13.82
N ALA A 167 8.33 -10.30 14.97
CA ALA A 167 8.72 -8.89 15.15
C ALA A 167 10.24 -8.66 14.96
N LEU A 168 11.09 -9.62 15.32
CA LEU A 168 12.55 -9.54 15.07
C LEU A 168 12.90 -9.44 13.58
N TRP A 169 12.09 -10.09 12.74
CA TRP A 169 12.25 -10.07 11.30
C TRP A 169 11.54 -8.87 10.65
N VAL A 170 10.28 -8.60 11.02
CA VAL A 170 9.42 -7.59 10.37
C VAL A 170 9.64 -6.17 10.91
N GLY A 171 9.92 -6.02 12.20
CA GLY A 171 10.02 -4.72 12.89
C GLY A 171 11.43 -4.18 13.02
N GLY A 172 12.39 -5.01 13.44
CA GLY A 172 13.74 -4.54 13.73
C GLY A 172 14.36 -5.30 14.91
N PRO A 173 15.67 -5.61 14.89
CA PRO A 173 16.73 -5.05 14.03
C PRO A 173 16.74 -5.58 12.58
N GLY A 174 15.90 -6.58 12.27
CA GLY A 174 15.86 -7.26 10.99
C GLY A 174 16.84 -8.43 10.94
N VAL A 175 16.52 -9.48 10.17
CA VAL A 175 17.49 -10.54 9.89
C VAL A 175 18.47 -10.01 8.84
N PRO A 176 19.79 -10.15 9.02
CA PRO A 176 20.77 -9.81 8.00
C PRO A 176 20.48 -10.61 6.72
N TYR A 177 19.84 -9.97 5.75
CA TYR A 177 19.22 -10.66 4.63
C TYR A 177 20.25 -11.38 3.76
N ASP A 178 21.30 -10.70 3.32
CA ASP A 178 22.33 -11.32 2.47
C ASP A 178 23.08 -12.46 3.19
N PRO A 179 23.50 -12.31 4.47
CA PRO A 179 24.02 -13.45 5.24
C PRO A 179 23.05 -14.62 5.34
N PHE A 180 21.75 -14.36 5.53
CA PHE A 180 20.74 -15.41 5.64
C PHE A 180 20.51 -16.13 4.30
N VAL A 181 20.36 -15.39 3.20
CA VAL A 181 20.25 -15.93 1.85
C VAL A 181 21.44 -16.83 1.52
N LYS A 182 22.66 -16.36 1.84
CA LYS A 182 23.88 -17.17 1.67
C LYS A 182 23.88 -18.42 2.54
N ALA A 183 23.38 -18.33 3.76
CA ALA A 183 23.24 -19.47 4.66
C ALA A 183 22.27 -20.52 4.10
N VAL A 184 21.09 -20.11 3.64
CA VAL A 184 20.13 -21.00 2.98
C VAL A 184 20.73 -21.65 1.73
N ALA A 185 21.45 -20.89 0.90
CA ALA A 185 22.12 -21.43 -0.28
C ALA A 185 23.15 -22.52 0.07
N THR A 186 23.89 -22.33 1.17
CA THR A 186 24.94 -23.26 1.65
C THR A 186 24.36 -24.50 2.32
N ASP A 187 23.25 -24.36 3.05
CA ASP A 187 22.62 -25.44 3.78
C ASP A 187 21.85 -26.41 2.88
N THR A 188 21.65 -27.64 3.35
CA THR A 188 20.93 -28.67 2.57
C THR A 188 19.44 -28.75 2.91
N CYS A 189 19.02 -28.12 4.01
CA CYS A 189 17.63 -28.10 4.45
C CYS A 189 17.20 -26.72 4.97
N VAL A 190 15.89 -26.54 5.15
CA VAL A 190 15.24 -25.41 5.83
C VAL A 190 14.29 -25.93 6.90
N GLY A 191 13.76 -25.03 7.75
CA GLY A 191 13.04 -25.42 8.97
C GLY A 191 11.87 -26.38 8.75
N ASP A 192 11.02 -26.16 7.74
CA ASP A 192 9.88 -27.05 7.46
C ASP A 192 9.43 -27.10 5.99
N GLU A 193 8.35 -27.85 5.73
CA GLU A 193 7.78 -28.04 4.39
C GLU A 193 7.26 -26.74 3.77
N ALA A 194 6.71 -25.83 4.56
CA ALA A 194 6.17 -24.56 4.05
C ALA A 194 7.31 -23.65 3.57
N ALA A 195 8.39 -23.57 4.34
CA ALA A 195 9.61 -22.89 3.94
C ALA A 195 10.20 -23.46 2.65
N ALA A 196 10.32 -24.79 2.56
CA ALA A 196 10.86 -25.46 1.38
C ALA A 196 10.04 -25.17 0.12
N LYS A 197 8.71 -25.28 0.21
CA LYS A 197 7.79 -25.02 -0.92
C LYS A 197 7.83 -23.58 -1.39
N SER A 198 7.99 -22.62 -0.49
CA SER A 198 8.04 -21.19 -0.85
C SER A 198 9.32 -20.89 -1.64
N LEU A 199 10.46 -21.37 -1.15
CA LEU A 199 11.74 -21.25 -1.85
C LEU A 199 11.74 -21.91 -3.24
N GLU A 200 11.09 -23.06 -3.37
CA GLU A 200 10.96 -23.76 -4.66
C GLU A 200 10.01 -23.03 -5.62
N LYS A 201 8.89 -22.51 -5.11
CA LYS A 201 7.84 -21.87 -5.92
C LYS A 201 8.27 -20.53 -6.49
N ASP A 202 8.78 -19.64 -5.64
CA ASP A 202 9.02 -18.24 -5.99
C ASP A 202 10.33 -17.66 -5.40
N GLY A 203 11.09 -18.46 -4.64
CA GLY A 203 12.35 -18.04 -4.05
C GLY A 203 12.19 -17.10 -2.86
N THR A 204 11.00 -16.99 -2.26
CA THR A 204 10.76 -16.14 -1.09
C THR A 204 11.32 -16.77 0.20
N TYR A 205 11.98 -15.96 1.01
CA TYR A 205 12.68 -16.40 2.23
C TYR A 205 11.88 -16.24 3.52
N GLY A 206 10.69 -15.62 3.48
CA GLY A 206 9.91 -15.30 4.68
C GLY A 206 9.61 -16.51 5.56
N ASN A 207 9.04 -17.56 4.96
CA ASN A 207 8.75 -18.82 5.67
C ASN A 207 10.03 -19.52 6.15
N ALA A 208 11.14 -19.38 5.43
CA ALA A 208 12.44 -19.94 5.85
C ALA A 208 13.01 -19.22 7.07
N VAL A 209 12.87 -17.89 7.15
CA VAL A 209 13.24 -17.11 8.34
C VAL A 209 12.40 -17.51 9.55
N GLU A 210 11.07 -17.55 9.40
CA GLU A 210 10.17 -17.86 10.52
C GLU A 210 10.39 -19.28 11.05
N ALA A 211 10.43 -20.27 10.15
CA ALA A 211 10.69 -21.66 10.55
C ALA A 211 12.09 -21.83 11.13
N GLY A 212 13.10 -21.15 10.57
CA GLY A 212 14.46 -21.18 11.10
C GLY A 212 14.57 -20.57 12.51
N LEU A 213 13.87 -19.46 12.77
CA LEU A 213 13.82 -18.83 14.09
C LEU A 213 13.14 -19.75 15.10
N ALA A 214 12.06 -20.44 14.70
CA ALA A 214 11.40 -21.42 15.56
C ALA A 214 12.33 -22.60 15.91
N VAL A 215 13.10 -23.13 14.96
CA VAL A 215 14.09 -24.18 15.24
C VAL A 215 15.19 -23.65 16.16
N ALA A 216 15.75 -22.47 15.90
CA ALA A 216 16.77 -21.87 16.75
C ALA A 216 16.25 -21.61 18.18
N ALA A 217 15.01 -21.14 18.32
CA ALA A 217 14.36 -20.97 19.62
C ALA A 217 14.14 -22.32 20.32
N TYR A 218 13.76 -23.37 19.60
CA TYR A 218 13.65 -24.72 20.17
C TYR A 218 14.97 -25.17 20.77
N LEU A 219 16.06 -25.09 19.99
CA LEU A 219 17.39 -25.50 20.43
C LEU A 219 17.91 -24.69 21.63
N LYS A 220 17.48 -23.43 21.76
CA LYS A 220 17.87 -22.55 22.87
C LYS A 220 17.04 -22.76 24.14
N LEU A 221 15.72 -22.91 24.00
CA LEU A 221 14.79 -22.87 25.12
C LEU A 221 14.48 -24.26 25.69
N VAL A 222 14.51 -25.29 24.86
CA VAL A 222 14.12 -26.64 25.24
C VAL A 222 15.35 -27.41 25.70
N LYS A 223 15.39 -27.77 26.98
CA LYS A 223 16.55 -28.44 27.60
C LYS A 223 16.66 -29.93 27.25
N SER A 224 15.58 -30.56 26.80
CA SER A 224 15.59 -31.96 26.40
C SER A 224 16.28 -32.15 25.04
N LYS A 225 16.81 -33.35 24.79
CA LYS A 225 17.38 -33.70 23.48
C LYS A 225 16.35 -33.42 22.36
N PRO A 226 16.69 -32.65 21.31
CA PRO A 226 15.78 -32.38 20.20
C PRO A 226 15.37 -33.68 19.48
N PRO A 227 14.12 -33.77 18.99
CA PRO A 227 13.63 -34.94 18.24
C PRO A 227 14.09 -34.95 16.77
N PHE A 228 14.98 -34.04 16.37
CA PHE A 228 15.50 -33.86 15.02
C PHE A 228 17.00 -33.54 15.05
N ASP A 229 17.68 -33.78 13.93
CA ASP A 229 19.07 -33.35 13.72
C ASP A 229 19.11 -32.12 12.80
N ALA A 230 19.40 -30.95 13.38
CA ALA A 230 19.42 -29.69 12.67
C ALA A 230 20.77 -29.38 11.96
N SER A 231 21.69 -30.35 11.88
CA SER A 231 22.99 -30.19 11.22
C SER A 231 22.89 -29.72 9.76
N CYS A 232 21.82 -30.12 9.07
CA CYS A 232 21.58 -29.76 7.67
C CYS A 232 21.29 -28.26 7.43
N MET A 233 20.97 -27.50 8.49
CA MET A 233 20.70 -26.04 8.46
C MET A 233 21.62 -25.24 9.39
N SER A 234 22.84 -25.74 9.62
CA SER A 234 23.77 -25.16 10.60
C SER A 234 24.18 -23.70 10.29
N ASN A 235 24.25 -23.31 9.01
CA ASN A 235 24.59 -21.92 8.66
C ASN A 235 23.43 -20.96 8.97
N GLN A 236 22.19 -21.38 8.70
CA GLN A 236 21.00 -20.61 9.07
C GLN A 236 20.92 -20.42 10.59
N LEU A 237 21.15 -21.51 11.35
CA LEU A 237 21.15 -21.46 12.81
C LEU A 237 22.25 -20.57 13.38
N LYS A 238 23.39 -20.44 12.70
CA LYS A 238 24.44 -19.50 13.12
C LYS A 238 23.98 -18.03 13.00
N VAL A 239 23.25 -17.69 11.94
CA VAL A 239 22.71 -16.34 11.73
C VAL A 239 21.58 -16.07 12.73
N LEU A 240 20.59 -16.96 12.79
CA LEU A 240 19.38 -16.75 13.58
C LEU A 240 19.61 -16.95 15.08
N GLY A 241 20.49 -17.89 15.46
CA GLY A 241 20.89 -18.12 16.84
C GLY A 241 21.55 -16.89 17.46
N ALA A 242 22.43 -16.20 16.73
CA ALA A 242 23.07 -14.97 17.21
C ALA A 242 22.04 -13.86 17.56
N ILE A 243 20.99 -13.72 16.74
CA ILE A 243 19.89 -12.77 17.00
C ILE A 243 19.13 -13.18 18.27
N LEU A 244 18.83 -14.48 18.42
CA LEU A 244 18.16 -14.97 19.62
C LEU A 244 19.03 -14.83 20.88
N ASP A 245 20.33 -15.06 20.79
CA ASP A 245 21.27 -14.91 21.90
C ASP A 245 21.28 -13.45 22.39
N GLU A 246 21.36 -12.48 21.49
CA GLU A 246 21.29 -11.05 21.83
C GLU A 246 19.98 -10.69 22.56
N ARG A 247 18.88 -11.37 22.24
CA ARG A 247 17.55 -11.05 22.77
C ARG A 247 17.19 -11.81 24.02
N TRP A 248 17.68 -13.03 24.16
CA TRP A 248 17.34 -13.89 25.29
C TRP A 248 18.36 -13.81 26.42
N ASP A 249 19.63 -13.53 26.11
CA ASP A 249 20.73 -13.55 27.07
C ASP A 249 21.17 -12.14 27.51
N ALA A 250 20.67 -11.08 26.87
CA ALA A 250 21.05 -9.71 27.22
C ALA A 250 20.58 -9.31 28.63
N PRO A 251 21.49 -8.94 29.54
CA PRO A 251 21.14 -8.47 30.87
C PRO A 251 20.65 -7.01 30.82
N GLY A 252 19.63 -6.66 31.60
CA GLY A 252 19.26 -5.26 31.83
C GLY A 252 17.77 -4.99 32.00
N LYS A 253 17.49 -3.77 32.45
CA LYS A 253 16.16 -3.17 32.53
C LYS A 253 15.77 -2.63 31.15
N CYS A 254 15.27 -3.50 30.27
CA CYS A 254 14.74 -3.17 28.93
C CYS A 254 15.77 -2.71 27.87
N PRO A 255 16.90 -3.40 27.65
CA PRO A 255 17.78 -3.02 26.54
C PRO A 255 16.98 -3.15 25.23
N ASN A 256 16.93 -2.07 24.43
CA ASN A 256 16.30 -2.01 23.11
C ASN A 256 14.76 -2.01 23.09
N LYS A 257 14.09 -1.45 24.10
CA LYS A 257 12.64 -1.23 24.03
C LYS A 257 12.30 -0.10 23.04
N ILE A 258 11.37 -0.38 22.15
CA ILE A 258 10.94 0.55 21.10
C ILE A 258 9.60 1.17 21.51
N PRO A 259 9.48 2.52 21.56
CA PRO A 259 8.20 3.16 21.87
C PRO A 259 7.21 2.99 20.70
N PRO A 260 5.90 2.84 20.97
CA PRO A 260 4.90 2.82 19.91
C PRO A 260 4.78 4.19 19.26
N VAL A 261 4.58 4.20 17.94
CA VAL A 261 4.19 5.40 17.19
C VAL A 261 2.68 5.56 17.35
N LEU A 262 2.25 6.69 17.89
CA LEU A 262 0.84 7.00 18.09
C LEU A 262 0.37 7.98 17.03
N GLU A 263 -0.73 7.65 16.37
CA GLU A 263 -1.39 8.54 15.43
C GLU A 263 -2.81 8.85 15.89
N LYS A 264 -3.17 10.12 15.76
CA LYS A 264 -4.54 10.56 15.98
C LYS A 264 -5.40 9.94 14.87
N TYR A 265 -6.38 9.14 15.27
CA TYR A 265 -7.33 8.58 14.32
C TYR A 265 -8.09 9.69 13.61
N LYS A 266 -8.24 9.49 12.31
CA LYS A 266 -9.06 10.30 11.43
C LYS A 266 -10.05 9.38 10.74
N SER A 267 -11.35 9.69 10.84
CA SER A 267 -12.38 8.95 10.13
C SER A 267 -12.22 9.09 8.61
N VAL A 268 -12.98 8.33 7.83
CA VAL A 268 -13.05 8.50 6.37
C VAL A 268 -14.43 9.06 6.04
N LEU A 269 -14.50 10.13 5.24
CA LEU A 269 -15.76 10.78 4.88
C LEU A 269 -16.55 9.96 3.86
N PHE A 270 -15.86 9.44 2.85
CA PHE A 270 -16.42 8.60 1.78
C PHE A 270 -15.88 7.18 1.92
N SER A 271 -16.41 6.42 2.88
CA SER A 271 -15.93 5.05 3.15
C SER A 271 -16.03 4.15 1.92
N LYS A 272 -17.09 4.32 1.10
CA LYS A 272 -17.34 3.57 -0.14
C LYS A 272 -16.67 4.15 -1.39
N GLY A 273 -15.67 5.01 -1.22
CA GLY A 273 -14.99 5.69 -2.32
C GLY A 273 -15.61 7.02 -2.74
N ILE A 274 -14.82 7.80 -3.48
CA ILE A 274 -15.22 9.12 -3.96
C ILE A 274 -16.24 9.02 -5.10
N GLU A 275 -16.36 7.85 -5.72
CA GLU A 275 -17.25 7.57 -6.84
C GLU A 275 -18.73 7.71 -6.48
N VAL A 276 -19.05 7.70 -5.19
CA VAL A 276 -20.41 7.99 -4.71
C VAL A 276 -20.91 9.38 -5.13
N LEU A 277 -20.01 10.27 -5.55
CA LEU A 277 -20.34 11.59 -6.10
C LEU A 277 -20.71 11.56 -7.59
N ASN A 278 -20.25 10.56 -8.35
CA ASN A 278 -20.41 10.47 -9.80
C ASN A 278 -21.86 10.40 -10.34
N PRO A 279 -22.86 9.85 -9.60
CA PRO A 279 -24.24 9.90 -10.06
C PRO A 279 -24.83 11.32 -10.17
N ASP A 280 -24.27 12.30 -9.46
CA ASP A 280 -24.71 13.69 -9.55
C ASP A 280 -23.97 14.41 -10.68
N PRO A 281 -24.65 14.88 -11.73
CA PRO A 281 -24.00 15.48 -12.88
C PRO A 281 -23.28 16.79 -12.51
N VAL A 282 -22.12 17.00 -13.12
CA VAL A 282 -21.34 18.24 -13.04
C VAL A 282 -21.44 18.98 -14.38
N PRO A 283 -21.63 20.31 -14.38
CA PRO A 283 -21.68 21.10 -15.61
C PRO A 283 -20.38 20.99 -16.41
N GLY A 284 -20.52 20.88 -17.73
CA GLY A 284 -19.41 20.81 -18.66
C GLY A 284 -19.65 21.64 -19.91
N SER A 285 -18.57 21.95 -20.61
CA SER A 285 -18.60 22.62 -21.90
C SER A 285 -18.50 21.58 -23.00
N GLY A 286 -19.35 21.71 -24.01
CA GLY A 286 -19.26 20.89 -25.21
C GLY A 286 -18.04 21.27 -26.06
N ALA A 287 -17.61 20.33 -26.90
CA ALA A 287 -16.69 20.61 -27.97
C ALA A 287 -17.35 21.54 -29.00
N ALA A 288 -16.65 22.62 -29.36
CA ALA A 288 -17.00 23.47 -30.49
C ALA A 288 -16.47 22.89 -31.82
N GLU A 289 -15.34 22.20 -31.78
CA GLU A 289 -14.71 21.57 -32.94
C GLU A 289 -13.97 20.31 -32.51
N ILE A 290 -14.05 19.27 -33.35
CA ILE A 290 -13.32 18.00 -33.19
C ILE A 290 -12.70 17.68 -34.55
N VAL A 291 -11.37 17.59 -34.60
CA VAL A 291 -10.62 17.26 -35.81
C VAL A 291 -9.76 16.03 -35.56
N GLN A 292 -10.06 14.92 -36.23
CA GLN A 292 -9.20 13.74 -36.21
C GLN A 292 -7.98 13.97 -37.10
N TRP A 293 -6.79 13.60 -36.63
CA TRP A 293 -5.55 13.68 -37.42
C TRP A 293 -5.50 12.55 -38.45
N ASP A 294 -4.94 12.82 -39.63
CA ASP A 294 -4.52 11.74 -40.51
C ASP A 294 -3.32 11.03 -39.87
N LYS A 295 -3.21 9.72 -40.01
CA LYS A 295 -2.06 8.96 -39.49
C LYS A 295 -0.74 9.41 -40.13
N ALA A 296 -0.79 9.96 -41.34
CA ALA A 296 0.36 10.55 -42.01
C ALA A 296 0.86 11.85 -41.33
N ASP A 297 0.01 12.54 -40.55
CA ASP A 297 0.38 13.73 -39.78
C ASP A 297 1.20 13.38 -38.53
N GLY A 298 1.33 12.08 -38.22
CA GLY A 298 2.14 11.55 -37.13
C GLY A 298 1.36 11.34 -35.84
N TYR A 299 2.10 11.04 -34.77
CA TYR A 299 1.54 10.75 -33.45
C TYR A 299 2.22 11.63 -32.40
N PRO A 300 1.49 12.13 -31.39
CA PRO A 300 2.12 12.64 -30.19
C PRO A 300 2.98 11.54 -29.57
N GLU A 301 4.26 11.83 -29.34
CA GLU A 301 5.25 10.88 -28.80
C GLU A 301 4.76 10.19 -27.52
N PHE A 302 4.11 10.94 -26.63
CA PHE A 302 3.50 10.40 -25.41
C PHE A 302 2.48 9.31 -25.73
N CYS A 303 1.47 9.63 -26.54
CA CYS A 303 0.41 8.69 -26.88
C CYS A 303 0.93 7.45 -27.61
N TRP A 304 1.92 7.63 -28.50
CA TRP A 304 2.57 6.52 -29.18
C TRP A 304 3.36 5.61 -28.25
N ASN A 305 4.10 6.18 -27.30
CA ASN A 305 4.89 5.40 -26.36
C ASN A 305 3.99 4.65 -25.38
N GLU A 306 3.01 5.32 -24.77
CA GLU A 306 2.09 4.69 -23.82
C GLU A 306 1.20 3.63 -24.48
N ALA A 307 0.80 3.81 -25.75
CA ALA A 307 0.09 2.77 -26.50
C ALA A 307 0.89 1.46 -26.58
N ARG A 308 2.20 1.55 -26.82
CA ARG A 308 3.12 0.41 -26.94
C ARG A 308 3.67 -0.08 -25.60
N ALA A 309 3.32 0.58 -24.49
CA ALA A 309 3.63 0.06 -23.18
C ALA A 309 2.95 -1.30 -23.02
N LYS A 310 3.61 -2.24 -22.33
CA LYS A 310 2.93 -3.44 -21.89
C LYS A 310 1.74 -3.03 -21.04
N ARG A 311 0.67 -3.83 -21.13
CA ARG A 311 -0.45 -3.75 -20.21
C ARG A 311 0.11 -3.99 -18.85
N SER A 312 0.40 -5.27 -18.57
CA SER A 312 0.94 -6.10 -17.46
C SER A 312 2.46 -6.25 -17.23
N ASN A 313 2.94 -6.53 -16.01
CA ASN A 313 4.08 -7.46 -15.87
C ASN A 313 3.69 -8.89 -16.24
N GLU A 314 2.42 -9.26 -16.00
CA GLU A 314 1.84 -10.58 -16.25
C GLU A 314 1.14 -10.66 -17.63
N ASP A 315 0.67 -9.53 -18.15
CA ASP A 315 0.06 -9.36 -19.47
C ASP A 315 1.00 -8.61 -20.42
N SER A 316 1.70 -9.36 -21.27
CA SER A 316 2.67 -8.81 -22.23
C SER A 316 2.03 -8.10 -23.43
N ARG A 317 0.70 -8.10 -23.57
CA ARG A 317 0.04 -7.35 -24.65
C ARG A 317 0.30 -5.87 -24.49
N VAL A 318 0.30 -5.12 -25.59
CA VAL A 318 0.39 -3.65 -25.54
C VAL A 318 -0.94 -3.04 -25.08
N ARG A 319 -0.91 -1.84 -24.50
CA ARG A 319 -2.12 -1.13 -24.07
C ARG A 319 -3.02 -0.79 -25.25
N CYS A 320 -2.43 -0.43 -26.39
CA CYS A 320 -3.13 -0.13 -27.62
C CYS A 320 -2.26 -0.48 -28.84
N GLU A 321 -2.83 -1.25 -29.77
CA GLU A 321 -2.17 -1.48 -31.05
C GLU A 321 -2.04 -0.15 -31.82
N PRO A 322 -0.87 0.17 -32.41
CA PRO A 322 -0.66 1.40 -33.17
C PRO A 322 -1.73 1.70 -34.22
N SER A 323 -2.25 0.66 -34.89
CA SER A 323 -3.30 0.78 -35.90
C SER A 323 -4.65 1.23 -35.32
N ARG A 324 -4.84 1.11 -34.00
CA ARG A 324 -6.07 1.39 -33.26
C ARG A 324 -6.01 2.69 -32.47
N LEU A 325 -4.85 3.34 -32.42
CA LEU A 325 -4.63 4.63 -31.78
C LEU A 325 -5.07 5.75 -32.71
N ASN A 326 -6.05 6.53 -32.28
CA ASN A 326 -6.60 7.68 -33.01
C ASN A 326 -6.32 8.97 -32.25
N ILE A 327 -5.94 10.04 -32.97
CA ILE A 327 -5.57 11.32 -32.39
C ILE A 327 -6.59 12.38 -32.81
N TYR A 328 -7.03 13.20 -31.86
CA TYR A 328 -8.04 14.23 -32.07
C TYR A 328 -7.57 15.56 -31.49
N ASN A 329 -7.73 16.62 -32.26
CA ASN A 329 -7.75 17.99 -31.75
C ASN A 329 -9.17 18.32 -31.33
N VAL A 330 -9.36 18.74 -30.07
CA VAL A 330 -10.66 19.11 -29.53
C VAL A 330 -10.60 20.54 -29.02
N THR A 331 -11.42 21.41 -29.61
CA THR A 331 -11.61 22.79 -29.17
C THR A 331 -12.89 22.86 -28.36
N TYR A 332 -12.82 23.34 -27.11
CA TYR A 332 -13.99 23.51 -26.27
C TYR A 332 -14.61 24.89 -26.42
N SER A 333 -15.93 24.95 -26.33
CA SER A 333 -16.73 26.18 -26.53
C SER A 333 -16.40 27.33 -25.57
N ASP A 334 -15.83 27.04 -24.40
CA ASP A 334 -15.39 28.03 -23.42
C ASP A 334 -13.92 28.47 -23.58
N CYS A 335 -13.18 27.90 -24.54
CA CYS A 335 -11.76 28.16 -24.75
C CYS A 335 -11.39 28.23 -26.24
N LEU A 336 -12.15 29.02 -26.99
CA LEU A 336 -11.97 29.22 -28.43
C LEU A 336 -10.68 29.96 -28.81
N ASP A 337 -10.03 30.62 -27.85
CA ASP A 337 -8.80 31.40 -28.02
C ASP A 337 -7.53 30.62 -27.68
N GLN A 338 -7.63 29.31 -27.44
CA GLN A 338 -6.51 28.42 -27.13
C GLN A 338 -6.29 27.37 -28.20
N ASP A 339 -5.09 26.78 -28.20
CA ASP A 339 -4.80 25.61 -29.03
C ASP A 339 -5.75 24.46 -28.65
N PRO A 340 -6.24 23.66 -29.61
CA PRO A 340 -7.04 22.48 -29.34
C PRO A 340 -6.33 21.53 -28.37
N TRP A 341 -7.08 20.83 -27.51
CA TRP A 341 -6.54 19.74 -26.71
C TRP A 341 -6.27 18.54 -27.61
N VAL A 342 -5.06 17.98 -27.49
CA VAL A 342 -4.72 16.74 -28.20
C VAL A 342 -5.15 15.57 -27.33
N LEU A 343 -6.14 14.85 -27.84
CA LEU A 343 -6.81 13.74 -27.19
C LEU A 343 -6.51 12.47 -27.98
N CYS A 344 -6.01 11.44 -27.31
CA CYS A 344 -5.64 10.17 -27.90
C CYS A 344 -6.62 9.08 -27.46
N HIS A 345 -7.14 8.30 -28.38
CA HIS A 345 -8.19 7.33 -28.08
C HIS A 345 -7.85 6.00 -28.75
N CYS A 346 -7.70 4.95 -27.94
CA CYS A 346 -7.64 3.61 -28.50
C CYS A 346 -9.04 3.10 -28.81
N SER A 347 -9.24 2.54 -30.00
CA SER A 347 -10.55 2.05 -30.44
C SER A 347 -11.14 0.87 -29.65
N ASP A 348 -10.38 0.19 -28.76
CA ASP A 348 -10.92 -0.77 -27.77
C ASP A 348 -11.12 -0.18 -26.37
N ALA A 349 -10.73 1.08 -26.13
CA ALA A 349 -10.98 1.67 -24.82
C ALA A 349 -12.47 1.59 -24.49
N GLN A 350 -12.80 1.17 -23.27
CA GLN A 350 -14.18 1.12 -22.78
C GLN A 350 -14.83 2.51 -22.87
N GLN A 351 -14.04 3.57 -22.69
CA GLN A 351 -14.46 4.93 -22.95
C GLN A 351 -14.67 5.19 -24.44
N SER A 352 -15.88 5.60 -24.82
CA SER A 352 -16.09 6.24 -26.13
C SER A 352 -15.40 7.60 -26.21
N LEU A 353 -15.10 8.05 -27.43
CA LEU A 353 -14.55 9.39 -27.68
C LEU A 353 -15.47 10.49 -27.11
N ASP A 354 -16.79 10.36 -27.29
CA ASP A 354 -17.76 11.34 -26.79
C ASP A 354 -17.78 11.42 -25.25
N GLN A 355 -17.69 10.28 -24.57
CA GLN A 355 -17.56 10.26 -23.11
C GLN A 355 -16.27 10.95 -22.68
N MET A 356 -15.15 10.64 -23.33
CA MET A 356 -13.85 11.26 -23.01
C MET A 356 -13.87 12.77 -23.21
N ILE A 357 -14.40 13.26 -24.33
CA ILE A 357 -14.57 14.69 -24.62
C ILE A 357 -15.50 15.34 -23.61
N SER A 358 -16.63 14.71 -23.31
CA SER A 358 -17.60 15.24 -22.33
C SER A 358 -16.98 15.39 -20.94
N ARG A 359 -16.23 14.38 -20.46
CA ARG A 359 -15.60 14.41 -19.13
C ARG A 359 -14.47 15.42 -19.03
N VAL A 360 -13.62 15.53 -20.04
CA VAL A 360 -12.63 16.61 -20.11
C VAL A 360 -13.32 17.99 -20.17
N GLY A 361 -14.47 18.08 -20.85
CA GLY A 361 -15.32 19.26 -20.88
C GLY A 361 -15.89 19.68 -19.52
N LYS A 362 -16.05 18.74 -18.58
CA LYS A 362 -16.51 19.00 -17.19
C LYS A 362 -15.44 19.63 -16.31
N LEU A 363 -14.16 19.49 -16.66
CA LEU A 363 -13.09 20.20 -15.97
C LEU A 363 -13.23 21.72 -16.19
N PRO A 364 -13.07 22.55 -15.14
CA PRO A 364 -13.01 24.00 -15.29
C PRO A 364 -11.93 24.45 -16.28
N PRO A 365 -12.13 25.56 -17.01
CA PRO A 365 -11.17 26.06 -17.99
C PRO A 365 -9.73 26.21 -17.48
N GLY A 366 -9.55 26.81 -16.30
CA GLY A 366 -8.22 27.00 -15.69
C GLY A 366 -7.54 25.66 -15.36
N LEU A 367 -8.22 24.75 -14.66
CA LEU A 367 -7.72 23.41 -14.37
C LEU A 367 -7.38 22.64 -15.65
N ARG A 368 -8.29 22.64 -16.64
CA ARG A 368 -8.10 21.94 -17.91
C ARG A 368 -6.91 22.48 -18.72
N SER A 369 -6.54 23.75 -18.56
CA SER A 369 -5.36 24.36 -19.18
C SER A 369 -4.03 23.88 -18.59
N ASN A 370 -4.03 23.24 -17.41
CA ASN A 370 -2.83 22.62 -16.84
C ASN A 370 -2.52 21.25 -17.46
N MET A 371 -3.50 20.59 -18.08
CA MET A 371 -3.36 19.29 -18.75
C MET A 371 -2.88 19.47 -20.20
N VAL A 372 -1.87 18.70 -20.59
CA VAL A 372 -1.27 18.75 -21.94
C VAL A 372 -1.96 17.77 -22.89
N HIS A 373 -1.96 16.49 -22.51
CA HIS A 373 -2.53 15.39 -23.28
C HIS A 373 -3.47 14.57 -22.39
N LEU A 374 -4.43 13.90 -23.02
CA LEU A 374 -5.13 12.79 -22.38
C LEU A 374 -5.25 11.62 -23.34
N VAL A 375 -4.97 10.41 -22.86
CA VAL A 375 -5.14 9.16 -23.61
C VAL A 375 -6.04 8.16 -22.88
N ALA A 376 -6.94 7.51 -23.60
CA ALA A 376 -7.79 6.44 -23.07
C ALA A 376 -7.36 5.06 -23.59
N PHE A 377 -7.24 4.11 -22.67
CA PHE A 377 -6.88 2.72 -22.95
C PHE A 377 -7.90 1.74 -22.40
N GLU A 378 -7.88 0.53 -22.98
CA GLU A 378 -8.69 -0.58 -22.52
C GLU A 378 -8.12 -1.18 -21.22
N HIS A 379 -8.97 -1.43 -20.23
CA HIS A 379 -8.60 -2.17 -19.02
C HIS A 379 -9.80 -2.82 -18.32
N ASN A 380 -9.56 -3.94 -17.62
CA ASN A 380 -10.60 -4.66 -16.86
C ASN A 380 -11.03 -3.93 -15.58
N SER A 381 -10.17 -3.09 -15.02
CA SER A 381 -10.48 -2.23 -13.87
C SER A 381 -10.51 -0.77 -14.28
N VAL A 382 -11.17 0.04 -13.45
CA VAL A 382 -11.25 1.49 -13.63
C VAL A 382 -9.97 2.12 -13.08
N GLY A 383 -9.29 2.95 -13.86
CA GLY A 383 -8.01 3.51 -13.48
C GLY A 383 -7.69 4.86 -14.08
N GLY A 384 -6.68 5.52 -13.51
CA GLY A 384 -6.12 6.78 -13.98
C GLY A 384 -4.62 6.82 -13.74
N ALA A 385 -3.94 7.74 -14.43
CA ALA A 385 -2.55 8.06 -14.12
C ALA A 385 -2.17 9.44 -14.69
N THR A 386 -1.36 10.18 -13.95
CA THR A 386 -0.78 11.45 -14.40
C THR A 386 0.74 11.36 -14.43
N VAL A 387 1.33 11.65 -15.59
CA VAL A 387 2.79 11.68 -15.72
C VAL A 387 3.33 13.07 -15.38
N ILE A 388 3.85 13.20 -14.17
CA ILE A 388 4.48 14.43 -13.64
C ILE A 388 5.98 14.42 -14.02
N PRO A 389 6.58 15.56 -14.43
CA PRO A 389 6.04 16.94 -14.45
C PRO A 389 5.41 17.36 -15.78
N TRP A 390 5.13 16.41 -16.68
CA TRP A 390 4.68 16.68 -18.04
C TRP A 390 3.17 16.94 -18.16
N ASN A 391 2.39 16.69 -17.11
CA ASN A 391 0.94 16.92 -17.04
C ASN A 391 0.17 16.20 -18.15
N MET A 392 0.53 14.94 -18.37
CA MET A 392 -0.07 14.06 -19.37
C MET A 392 -0.90 12.99 -18.66
N VAL A 393 -2.17 12.88 -19.03
CA VAL A 393 -3.14 12.05 -18.32
C VAL A 393 -3.43 10.78 -19.11
N MET A 394 -3.57 9.67 -18.40
CA MET A 394 -4.08 8.40 -18.90
C MET A 394 -5.34 8.04 -18.12
N VAL A 395 -6.30 7.42 -18.81
CA VAL A 395 -7.50 6.85 -18.20
C VAL A 395 -7.71 5.43 -18.72
N PHE A 396 -8.21 4.56 -17.85
CA PHE A 396 -8.33 3.13 -18.07
C PHE A 396 -9.73 2.64 -17.71
N GLY A 397 -10.25 1.71 -18.50
CA GLY A 397 -11.54 1.07 -18.24
C GLY A 397 -12.71 2.03 -18.24
N GLU A 398 -13.72 1.75 -17.40
CA GLU A 398 -14.92 2.58 -17.27
C GLU A 398 -14.72 3.82 -16.36
N ALA A 399 -13.63 4.58 -16.58
CA ALA A 399 -13.27 5.79 -15.84
C ALA A 399 -14.42 6.81 -15.75
N GLN A 400 -14.75 7.22 -14.53
CA GLN A 400 -15.86 8.14 -14.24
C GLN A 400 -15.37 9.58 -14.07
N ASP A 401 -16.28 10.54 -13.86
CA ASP A 401 -15.95 11.97 -13.73
C ASP A 401 -14.90 12.23 -12.64
N SER A 402 -15.01 11.56 -11.49
CA SER A 402 -14.05 11.66 -10.38
C SER A 402 -12.61 11.34 -10.80
N VAL A 403 -12.39 10.32 -11.65
CA VAL A 403 -11.05 9.94 -12.12
C VAL A 403 -10.44 11.07 -12.95
N TYR A 404 -11.18 11.64 -13.90
CA TYR A 404 -10.67 12.76 -14.70
C TYR A 404 -10.35 14.00 -13.85
N MET A 405 -11.17 14.26 -12.82
CA MET A 405 -10.93 15.34 -11.87
C MET A 405 -9.71 15.09 -10.98
N HIS A 406 -9.51 13.84 -10.56
CA HIS A 406 -8.37 13.39 -9.77
C HIS A 406 -7.07 13.62 -10.56
N GLU A 407 -6.97 13.05 -11.76
CA GLU A 407 -5.78 13.19 -12.62
C GLU A 407 -5.50 14.65 -13.03
N ALA A 408 -6.55 15.42 -13.32
CA ALA A 408 -6.39 16.84 -13.63
C ALA A 408 -5.86 17.62 -12.41
N SER A 409 -6.20 17.20 -11.19
CA SER A 409 -5.69 17.83 -9.95
C SER A 409 -4.19 17.59 -9.80
N HIS A 410 -3.68 16.40 -10.11
CA HIS A 410 -2.23 16.14 -10.15
C HIS A 410 -1.48 17.10 -11.09
N CYS A 411 -2.10 17.52 -12.20
CA CYS A 411 -1.48 18.44 -13.16
C CYS A 411 -1.26 19.87 -12.61
N ILE A 412 -2.04 20.31 -11.62
CA ILE A 412 -1.92 21.65 -11.02
C ILE A 412 -1.12 21.64 -9.71
N ASP A 413 -1.02 20.50 -9.03
CA ASP A 413 -0.40 20.38 -7.70
C ASP A 413 1.02 20.97 -7.66
N GLN A 414 1.85 20.66 -8.66
CA GLN A 414 3.23 21.17 -8.79
C GLN A 414 4.06 21.06 -7.48
N GLY A 415 3.81 20.04 -6.65
CA GLY A 415 4.50 19.82 -5.38
C GLY A 415 3.89 20.52 -4.17
N PHE A 416 2.72 21.17 -4.30
CA PHE A 416 2.05 21.86 -3.19
C PHE A 416 1.63 20.90 -2.08
N TYR A 417 1.27 19.66 -2.40
CA TYR A 417 1.01 18.60 -1.41
C TYR A 417 2.14 18.43 -0.39
N ASN A 418 3.39 18.74 -0.76
CA ASN A 418 4.56 18.63 0.11
C ASN A 418 4.94 19.96 0.78
N SER A 419 4.17 21.03 0.54
CA SER A 419 4.41 22.34 1.18
C SER A 419 4.06 22.32 2.66
N GLU A 420 4.74 23.17 3.44
CA GLU A 420 4.43 23.34 4.87
C GLU A 420 2.95 23.74 5.08
N THR A 421 2.42 24.61 4.21
CA THR A 421 1.02 25.04 4.24
C THR A 421 0.06 23.85 4.15
N PHE A 422 0.24 22.96 3.17
CA PHE A 422 -0.63 21.80 2.99
C PHE A 422 -0.47 20.80 4.15
N GLN A 423 0.76 20.54 4.58
CA GLN A 423 1.05 19.60 5.67
C GLN A 423 0.43 20.06 7.00
N GLN A 424 0.51 21.35 7.32
CA GLN A 424 -0.13 21.92 8.50
C GLN A 424 -1.66 21.86 8.42
N ALA A 425 -2.24 22.18 7.26
CA ALA A 425 -3.69 22.10 7.04
C ALA A 425 -4.19 20.65 7.20
N LYS A 426 -3.55 19.70 6.52
CA LYS A 426 -3.79 18.27 6.65
C LYS A 426 -3.72 17.83 8.11
N ALA A 427 -2.72 18.25 8.88
CA ALA A 427 -2.58 17.84 10.28
C ALA A 427 -3.76 18.28 11.18
N LEU A 428 -4.44 19.37 10.82
CA LEU A 428 -5.59 19.90 11.55
C LEU A 428 -6.92 19.25 11.17
N ASP A 429 -7.01 18.62 10.00
CA ASP A 429 -8.21 17.89 9.58
C ASP A 429 -8.45 16.64 10.45
N SER A 430 -9.73 16.36 10.68
CA SER A 430 -10.20 15.29 11.59
C SER A 430 -10.67 14.03 10.88
N CYS A 431 -10.67 14.04 9.55
CA CYS A 431 -10.97 12.89 8.71
C CYS A 431 -10.09 12.92 7.45
N TRP A 432 -10.19 11.86 6.65
CA TRP A 432 -9.67 11.76 5.29
C TRP A 432 -10.84 11.73 4.29
N PRO A 433 -10.67 12.19 3.03
CA PRO A 433 -11.69 12.03 2.01
C PRO A 433 -12.10 10.57 1.82
N THR A 434 -11.14 9.72 1.47
CA THR A 434 -11.31 8.29 1.15
C THR A 434 -10.24 7.43 1.84
N HIS A 435 -10.36 6.11 1.79
CA HIS A 435 -9.26 5.22 2.18
C HIS A 435 -8.05 5.39 1.27
N TYR A 436 -8.30 5.56 -0.04
CA TYR A 436 -7.25 5.77 -1.03
C TYR A 436 -6.40 7.02 -0.74
N SER A 437 -7.02 8.15 -0.37
CA SER A 437 -6.29 9.40 -0.04
C SER A 437 -5.23 9.27 1.07
N LYS A 438 -5.18 8.15 1.79
CA LYS A 438 -4.16 7.86 2.81
C LYS A 438 -2.88 7.27 2.22
N SER A 439 -2.89 6.79 0.98
CA SER A 439 -1.71 6.19 0.35
C SER A 439 -0.59 7.21 0.20
N GLY A 440 -0.91 8.46 -0.14
CA GLY A 440 0.07 9.52 -0.26
C GLY A 440 -0.54 10.91 -0.18
N ASP A 441 0.29 11.88 0.15
CA ASP A 441 -0.16 13.27 0.30
C ASP A 441 -0.52 13.91 -1.03
N MET A 442 0.10 13.43 -2.11
CA MET A 442 -0.28 13.77 -3.48
C MET A 442 -1.70 13.27 -3.80
N GLU A 443 -2.05 12.04 -3.39
CA GLU A 443 -3.42 11.51 -3.56
C GLU A 443 -4.43 12.22 -2.69
N LEU A 444 -4.04 12.60 -1.46
CA LEU A 444 -4.89 13.46 -0.63
C LEU A 444 -5.18 14.78 -1.35
N PHE A 445 -4.17 15.40 -1.96
CA PHE A 445 -4.37 16.64 -2.72
C PHE A 445 -5.37 16.43 -3.86
N ALA A 446 -5.19 15.38 -4.67
CA ALA A 446 -6.05 15.10 -5.80
C ALA A 446 -7.50 14.79 -5.37
N GLU A 447 -7.70 13.99 -4.33
CA GLU A 447 -9.02 13.68 -3.76
C GLU A 447 -9.71 14.92 -3.16
N LEU A 448 -8.98 15.79 -2.46
CA LEU A 448 -9.50 17.10 -2.03
C LEU A 448 -9.92 17.95 -3.23
N GLY A 449 -9.17 17.86 -4.33
CA GLY A 449 -9.47 18.49 -5.61
C GLY A 449 -10.83 18.06 -6.18
N VAL A 450 -11.07 16.74 -6.22
CA VAL A 450 -12.36 16.18 -6.66
C VAL A 450 -13.50 16.66 -5.75
N LEU A 451 -13.35 16.60 -4.43
CA LEU A 451 -14.32 17.11 -3.46
C LEU A 451 -14.66 18.58 -3.73
N TYR A 452 -13.65 19.41 -3.92
CA TYR A 452 -13.81 20.83 -4.19
C TYR A 452 -14.60 21.09 -5.48
N LEU A 453 -14.26 20.37 -6.56
CA LEU A 453 -14.96 20.49 -7.85
C LEU A 453 -16.44 20.10 -7.73
N TYR A 454 -16.73 19.01 -7.02
CA TYR A 454 -18.11 18.61 -6.75
C TYR A 454 -18.86 19.60 -5.86
N ASP A 455 -18.21 20.16 -4.83
CA ASP A 455 -18.83 21.14 -3.92
C ASP A 455 -19.23 22.44 -4.64
N ARG A 456 -18.51 22.79 -5.71
CA ARG A 456 -18.73 24.02 -6.50
C ARG A 456 -19.38 23.76 -7.87
N SER A 457 -19.86 22.56 -8.11
CA SER A 457 -20.54 22.14 -9.37
C SER A 457 -21.98 22.63 -9.52
N GLY A 458 -22.45 23.54 -8.67
CA GLY A 458 -23.83 24.03 -8.64
C GLY A 458 -24.73 23.34 -7.60
N LYS A 459 -24.25 22.25 -7.00
CA LYS A 459 -24.80 21.62 -5.80
C LYS A 459 -23.63 21.43 -4.84
N THR A 460 -23.79 21.67 -3.54
CA THR A 460 -22.70 21.46 -2.55
C THR A 460 -22.62 20.00 -2.10
N LEU A 461 -21.53 19.60 -1.45
CA LEU A 461 -21.39 18.30 -0.80
C LEU A 461 -22.48 18.10 0.25
N LYS A 462 -22.82 19.16 1.02
CA LYS A 462 -23.92 19.11 1.99
C LYS A 462 -25.27 18.83 1.35
N GLN A 463 -25.55 19.45 0.20
CA GLN A 463 -26.75 19.16 -0.58
C GLN A 463 -26.74 17.75 -1.19
N ARG A 464 -25.58 17.10 -1.32
CA ARG A 464 -25.42 15.68 -1.67
C ARG A 464 -25.51 14.73 -0.48
N GLY A 465 -25.65 15.26 0.75
CA GLY A 465 -25.74 14.46 1.96
C GLY A 465 -24.41 14.19 2.67
N TYR A 466 -23.33 14.86 2.27
CA TYR A 466 -21.99 14.69 2.85
C TYR A 466 -21.55 15.98 3.57
N ASP A 467 -21.09 15.88 4.82
CA ASP A 467 -20.58 17.04 5.56
C ASP A 467 -19.04 17.09 5.52
N PRO A 468 -18.43 17.97 4.70
CA PRO A 468 -16.98 18.06 4.58
C PRO A 468 -16.31 18.84 5.72
N ALA A 469 -17.02 19.21 6.78
CA ALA A 469 -16.47 20.02 7.88
C ALA A 469 -15.20 19.42 8.52
N CYS A 470 -15.04 18.09 8.48
CA CYS A 470 -13.85 17.42 9.00
C CYS A 470 -12.58 17.61 8.13
N LEU A 471 -12.74 18.09 6.89
CA LEU A 471 -11.68 18.41 5.90
C LEU A 471 -11.51 19.93 5.68
N ALA A 472 -12.09 20.76 6.56
CA ALA A 472 -12.20 22.19 6.31
C ALA A 472 -10.84 22.89 6.14
N ASN A 473 -9.78 22.41 6.77
CA ASN A 473 -8.46 23.04 6.65
C ASN A 473 -7.80 22.67 5.33
N GLY A 474 -7.80 21.39 4.96
CA GLY A 474 -7.28 20.91 3.67
C GLY A 474 -8.00 21.53 2.48
N LEU A 475 -9.35 21.57 2.51
CA LEU A 475 -10.15 22.23 1.47
C LEU A 475 -9.87 23.73 1.37
N LYS A 476 -9.63 24.41 2.50
CA LYS A 476 -9.26 25.82 2.51
C LYS A 476 -7.85 26.05 1.94
N ALA A 477 -6.87 25.25 2.34
CA ALA A 477 -5.51 25.34 1.81
C ALA A 477 -5.47 25.07 0.31
N LEU A 478 -6.26 24.10 -0.17
CA LEU A 478 -6.48 23.86 -1.59
C LEU A 478 -7.08 25.10 -2.26
N ASP A 479 -8.19 25.66 -1.76
CA ASP A 479 -8.86 26.85 -2.32
C ASP A 479 -7.89 28.04 -2.45
N GLU A 480 -7.06 28.27 -1.44
CA GLU A 480 -6.06 29.35 -1.45
C GLU A 480 -4.94 29.12 -2.45
N TYR A 481 -4.57 27.85 -2.72
CA TYR A 481 -3.54 27.48 -3.69
C TYR A 481 -4.03 27.48 -5.14
N VAL A 482 -5.11 26.72 -5.42
CA VAL A 482 -5.62 26.54 -6.79
C VAL A 482 -6.50 27.72 -7.24
N GLY A 483 -7.07 28.45 -6.28
CA GLY A 483 -7.82 29.68 -6.51
C GLY A 483 -8.92 29.55 -7.56
N LEU A 484 -8.86 30.43 -8.57
CA LEU A 484 -9.87 30.53 -9.61
C LEU A 484 -9.80 29.39 -10.64
N ASP A 485 -8.72 28.58 -10.66
CA ASP A 485 -8.54 27.52 -11.67
C ASP A 485 -9.50 26.34 -11.47
N PHE A 486 -9.95 26.09 -10.23
CA PHE A 486 -10.97 25.07 -9.93
C PHE A 486 -12.40 25.61 -10.03
N GLN A 487 -12.56 26.91 -10.29
CA GLN A 487 -13.88 27.53 -10.39
C GLN A 487 -14.29 27.63 -11.85
N ARG A 488 -15.45 27.06 -12.20
CA ARG A 488 -15.95 27.05 -13.59
C ARG A 488 -16.00 28.44 -14.23
N ASN A 489 -16.42 29.44 -13.46
CA ASN A 489 -16.52 30.84 -13.88
C ASN A 489 -15.38 31.70 -13.32
N GLY A 490 -14.31 31.08 -12.81
CA GLY A 490 -13.14 31.76 -12.27
C GLY A 490 -12.15 32.11 -13.37
N SER A 491 -11.11 31.29 -13.51
CA SER A 491 -10.07 31.48 -14.52
C SER A 491 -10.58 31.10 -15.91
N LYS A 492 -10.20 31.90 -16.91
CA LYS A 492 -10.31 31.50 -18.32
C LYS A 492 -9.20 30.51 -18.66
N CYS A 493 -9.34 29.81 -19.78
CA CYS A 493 -8.21 29.06 -20.29
C CYS A 493 -7.01 29.98 -20.58
N PHE A 494 -5.83 29.42 -20.40
CA PHE A 494 -4.55 30.07 -20.70
C PHE A 494 -3.68 29.16 -21.57
N LYS A 495 -2.59 29.74 -22.09
CA LYS A 495 -1.64 29.05 -22.96
C LYS A 495 -1.01 27.87 -22.22
N ARG A 496 -1.33 26.66 -22.66
CA ARG A 496 -0.84 25.42 -22.04
C ARG A 496 0.65 25.21 -22.30
N LYS A 497 1.27 24.32 -21.52
CA LYS A 497 2.59 23.77 -21.86
C LYS A 497 2.53 23.12 -23.27
N PRO A 498 3.62 23.15 -24.04
CA PRO A 498 3.63 22.54 -25.37
C PRO A 498 3.25 21.06 -25.32
N ASN A 499 2.49 20.63 -26.33
CA ASN A 499 2.24 19.21 -26.57
C ASN A 499 3.57 18.45 -26.74
N SER A 500 3.57 17.15 -26.39
CA SER A 500 4.70 16.27 -26.74
C SER A 500 5.04 16.37 -28.22
N LYS A 501 6.30 16.12 -28.57
CA LYS A 501 6.77 16.12 -29.96
C LYS A 501 5.91 15.19 -30.82
N VAL A 502 5.67 15.59 -32.07
CA VAL A 502 5.06 14.70 -33.07
C VAL A 502 6.14 13.83 -33.69
N ILE A 503 5.88 12.53 -33.75
CA ILE A 503 6.76 11.53 -34.36
C ILE A 503 6.07 10.88 -35.55
N TYR A 504 6.89 10.37 -36.48
CA TYR A 504 6.44 9.77 -37.73
C TYR A 504 7.00 8.35 -37.82
N PRO A 505 6.34 7.36 -37.18
CA PRO A 505 6.78 5.97 -37.23
C PRO A 505 6.73 5.45 -38.67
N SER A 506 7.74 4.67 -39.05
CA SER A 506 7.72 3.95 -40.33
C SER A 506 6.64 2.86 -40.34
N GLU A 507 6.22 2.42 -41.52
CA GLU A 507 5.27 1.31 -41.67
C GLU A 507 5.74 0.05 -40.92
N ALA A 508 7.04 -0.23 -40.94
CA ALA A 508 7.64 -1.34 -40.18
C ALA A 508 7.48 -1.16 -38.66
N GLN A 509 7.62 0.05 -38.12
CA GLN A 509 7.43 0.34 -36.70
C GLN A 509 5.95 0.31 -36.28
N ILE A 510 5.02 0.55 -37.21
CA ILE A 510 3.58 0.39 -36.97
C ILE A 510 3.19 -1.09 -36.93
N LEU A 511 3.78 -1.91 -37.82
CA LEU A 511 3.52 -3.34 -37.90
C LEU A 511 4.23 -4.17 -36.82
N SER A 512 5.39 -3.72 -36.38
CA SER A 512 6.21 -4.38 -35.35
C SER A 512 6.79 -3.35 -34.38
N PRO A 513 5.95 -2.77 -33.50
CA PRO A 513 6.39 -1.80 -32.52
C PRO A 513 7.40 -2.41 -31.53
N GLU A 514 8.54 -1.72 -31.34
CA GLU A 514 9.46 -2.05 -30.23
C GLU A 514 8.72 -1.85 -28.89
N PRO A 515 8.93 -2.73 -27.89
CA PRO A 515 8.33 -2.57 -26.58
C PRO A 515 8.76 -1.26 -25.91
N TYR A 516 7.81 -0.56 -25.28
CA TYR A 516 8.09 0.60 -24.44
C TYR A 516 7.89 0.25 -22.97
N ILE A 517 8.75 0.79 -22.09
CA ILE A 517 8.59 0.69 -20.65
C ILE A 517 8.02 2.04 -20.19
N SER A 518 6.77 2.01 -19.76
CA SER A 518 6.10 3.20 -19.21
C SER A 518 6.68 3.53 -17.84
N GLU A 519 6.88 4.82 -17.58
CA GLU A 519 7.23 5.35 -16.26
C GLU A 519 5.99 5.72 -15.43
N ALA A 520 4.78 5.54 -16.01
CA ALA A 520 3.55 5.90 -15.35
C ALA A 520 3.14 4.89 -14.28
N VAL A 521 2.70 5.41 -13.14
CA VAL A 521 2.07 4.63 -12.09
C VAL A 521 0.56 4.62 -12.36
N ILE A 522 -0.01 3.45 -12.63
CA ILE A 522 -1.46 3.30 -12.84
C ILE A 522 -2.14 3.13 -11.49
N GLU A 523 -3.14 3.95 -11.25
CA GLU A 523 -4.00 3.96 -10.07
C GLU A 523 -5.26 3.16 -10.36
N ASP A 524 -5.66 2.25 -9.46
CA ASP A 524 -6.86 1.43 -9.59
C ASP A 524 -7.95 1.92 -8.63
N PHE A 525 -9.08 2.33 -9.19
CA PHE A 525 -10.25 2.87 -8.49
C PHE A 525 -11.42 1.86 -8.41
N SER A 526 -11.22 0.60 -8.80
CA SER A 526 -12.29 -0.41 -8.82
C SER A 526 -12.68 -0.95 -7.44
N ALA A 527 -11.83 -0.78 -6.42
CA ALA A 527 -12.04 -1.22 -5.05
C ALA A 527 -11.69 -0.11 -4.04
N PRO A 528 -12.59 0.87 -3.80
CA PRO A 528 -12.30 2.04 -2.97
C PRO A 528 -12.09 1.74 -1.48
N ASP A 529 -12.51 0.56 -1.01
CA ASP A 529 -12.35 0.09 0.36
C ASP A 529 -10.96 -0.53 0.61
N ASP A 530 -10.26 -0.93 -0.45
CA ASP A 530 -8.88 -1.39 -0.35
C ASP A 530 -7.96 -0.16 -0.30
N VAL A 531 -7.05 -0.15 0.68
CA VAL A 531 -5.90 0.76 0.61
C VAL A 531 -5.23 0.46 -0.73
N SER A 532 -5.26 1.41 -1.67
CA SER A 532 -4.77 1.09 -3.01
C SER A 532 -3.36 0.55 -2.92
N SER A 533 -3.07 -0.37 -3.83
CA SER A 533 -1.79 -1.05 -3.93
C SER A 533 -0.60 -0.13 -4.26
N GLN A 534 -0.77 1.19 -4.20
CA GLN A 534 0.36 2.13 -4.23
C GLN A 534 1.38 1.85 -3.11
N PHE A 535 0.99 1.13 -2.05
CA PHE A 535 1.91 0.51 -1.09
C PHE A 535 1.67 -0.99 -0.82
N SER A 536 0.76 -1.66 -1.54
CA SER A 536 0.60 -3.11 -1.39
C SER A 536 1.64 -3.86 -2.23
N THR A 537 2.22 -4.89 -1.63
CA THR A 537 3.12 -5.88 -2.28
C THR A 537 2.47 -6.65 -3.43
N ASN A 538 1.20 -6.37 -3.73
CA ASN A 538 0.42 -6.94 -4.82
C ASN A 538 -0.04 -5.86 -5.81
N SER A 539 0.77 -4.83 -6.04
CA SER A 539 0.74 -4.23 -7.36
C SER A 539 0.97 -5.34 -8.38
N VAL A 540 0.04 -5.53 -9.34
CA VAL A 540 0.23 -6.39 -10.52
C VAL A 540 1.45 -5.94 -11.37
N TRP A 541 2.13 -4.87 -10.93
CA TRP A 541 3.29 -4.20 -11.51
C TRP A 541 4.60 -4.41 -10.75
N GLY A 542 4.63 -5.34 -9.79
CA GLY A 542 5.86 -5.90 -9.22
C GLY A 542 6.52 -5.05 -8.12
N THR A 543 6.96 -5.72 -7.05
CA THR A 543 7.81 -5.17 -5.98
C THR A 543 8.86 -6.21 -5.55
N TYR A 544 10.09 -5.77 -5.29
CA TYR A 544 11.03 -6.46 -4.37
C TYR A 544 10.73 -6.02 -2.92
N PRO A 545 11.12 -6.80 -1.89
CA PRO A 545 10.21 -7.34 -0.89
C PRO A 545 10.18 -6.49 0.38
N ARG A 546 8.97 -6.21 0.89
CA ARG A 546 8.71 -6.05 2.32
C ARG A 546 7.20 -5.90 2.52
N GLU A 547 6.54 -7.04 2.76
CA GLU A 547 5.41 -7.25 3.67
C GLU A 547 4.94 -8.71 3.45
N ILE A 548 4.96 -9.50 4.52
CA ILE A 548 4.49 -10.88 4.51
C ILE A 548 3.05 -10.82 5.04
N HIS A 549 2.07 -11.00 4.16
CA HIS A 549 0.68 -11.15 4.58
C HIS A 549 0.48 -12.49 5.29
N GLY A 550 -0.10 -12.43 6.48
CA GLY A 550 -0.39 -13.58 7.32
C GLY A 550 -1.33 -14.58 6.65
N GLN A 551 -1.03 -15.88 6.82
CA GLN A 551 -1.95 -16.96 6.50
C GLN A 551 -3.15 -16.93 7.46
N GLN A 552 -4.36 -17.09 6.92
CA GLN A 552 -5.47 -17.65 7.70
C GLN A 552 -5.02 -19.02 8.24
N VAL A 553 -5.08 -19.18 9.57
CA VAL A 553 -4.82 -20.45 10.26
C VAL A 553 -6.13 -21.18 10.49
#